data_AF-A0AAU2A287-F1
#
_entry.id   AF-A0AAU2A287-F1
#
_cell.length_a   1.000
_cell.length_b   1.000
_cell.length_c   1.000
_cell.angle_alpha   90.00
_cell.angle_beta   90.00
_cell.angle_gamma   90.00
#
_symmetry.space_group_name_H-M   'P 1'
#
loop_
_entity.id
_entity.type
_entity.pdbx_description
1 polymer ?
#
loop_
_entity_poly.entity_id
_entity_poly.type
_entity_poly.pdbx_seq_one_letter_code
_entity_poly.pdbx_strand_id
1 'polypeptide(L)' 'MTARTNAAAPGGTPSGRPARPVRDPDPARNAAYWARIDRIVDQAPPLTDTQRAIIRAAFHQPETRRAAA' A
#
# COMPACT_ATOMS: atom_id res chain seq x y z
N MET A 1 -8.65 19.02 32.72
CA MET A 1 -7.30 18.41 32.68
C MET A 1 -7.41 17.17 31.81
N THR A 2 -6.85 17.01 30.61
CA THR A 2 -5.82 17.72 29.83
C THR A 2 -6.06 17.27 28.38
N ALA A 3 -6.19 18.21 27.44
CA ALA A 3 -6.34 17.91 26.03
C ALA A 3 -5.11 17.15 25.51
N ARG A 4 -5.33 16.01 24.83
CA ARG A 4 -4.25 15.31 24.13
C ARG A 4 -4.22 15.80 22.68
N THR A 5 -3.54 16.92 22.48
CA THR A 5 -3.05 17.34 21.17
C THR A 5 -2.08 16.26 20.67
N ASN A 6 -2.45 15.57 19.59
CA ASN A 6 -1.49 14.81 18.81
C ASN A 6 -1.03 15.73 17.67
N ALA A 7 0.14 16.32 17.88
CA ALA A 7 0.82 17.18 16.96
C ALA A 7 1.12 16.46 15.63
N ALA A 8 0.91 17.16 14.52
CA ALA A 8 1.44 16.80 13.22
C ALA A 8 2.84 17.41 13.05
N ALA A 9 3.80 16.65 12.55
CA ALA A 9 5.04 17.16 11.95
C ALA A 9 5.79 16.07 11.17
N PRO A 10 6.67 16.43 10.22
CA PRO A 10 6.60 15.97 8.83
C PRO A 10 7.87 15.21 8.40
N GLY A 11 7.82 14.54 7.25
CA GLY A 11 9.03 14.06 6.56
C GLY A 11 8.95 12.61 6.14
N GLY A 12 8.42 12.39 4.95
CA GLY A 12 8.79 11.25 4.14
C GLY A 12 8.92 11.77 2.73
N THR A 13 10.10 11.64 2.12
CA THR A 13 10.35 11.80 0.69
C THR A 13 9.11 11.36 -0.09
N PRO A 14 8.66 12.05 -1.16
CA PRO A 14 7.63 11.49 -2.02
C PRO A 14 8.22 10.22 -2.63
N SER A 15 8.06 9.10 -1.92
CA SER A 15 8.14 7.79 -2.50
C SER A 15 7.21 7.90 -3.70
N GLY A 16 7.71 7.66 -4.90
CA GLY A 16 6.86 7.58 -6.10
C GLY A 16 5.78 6.49 -6.02
N ARG A 17 5.57 5.91 -4.84
CA ARG A 17 4.48 5.01 -4.51
C ARG A 17 3.17 5.82 -4.48
N PRO A 18 2.19 5.46 -5.31
CA PRO A 18 0.88 6.09 -5.29
C PRO A 18 0.25 5.99 -3.90
N ALA A 19 -0.59 6.98 -3.56
CA ALA A 19 -1.34 6.99 -2.31
C ALA A 19 -2.17 5.70 -2.19
N ARG A 20 -2.19 5.12 -0.98
CA ARG A 20 -2.99 3.91 -0.71
C ARG A 20 -4.48 4.25 -0.82
N PRO A 21 -5.31 3.37 -1.39
CA PRO A 21 -6.75 3.61 -1.49
C PRO A 21 -7.42 3.54 -0.11
N VAL A 22 -8.50 4.30 0.05
CA VAL A 22 -9.37 4.23 1.23
C VAL A 22 -10.27 2.99 1.10
N ARG A 23 -10.21 2.10 2.09
CA ARG A 23 -10.97 0.84 2.13
C ARG A 23 -12.14 0.88 3.12
N ASP A 24 -12.06 1.73 4.13
CA ASP A 24 -13.08 1.92 5.16
C ASP A 24 -13.31 3.44 5.34
N PRO A 25 -14.56 3.93 5.38
CA PRO A 25 -14.85 5.35 5.61
C PRO A 25 -14.40 5.85 6.99
N ASP A 26 -14.34 4.97 8.00
CA ASP A 26 -13.82 5.31 9.31
C ASP A 26 -12.27 5.36 9.24
N PRO A 27 -11.65 6.53 9.50
CA PRO A 27 -10.20 6.69 9.42
C PRO A 27 -9.43 5.73 10.34
N ALA A 28 -9.96 5.43 11.53
CA ALA A 28 -9.30 4.56 12.49
C ALA A 28 -9.28 3.10 12.00
N ARG A 29 -10.39 2.63 11.45
CA ARG A 29 -10.50 1.28 10.88
C ARG A 29 -9.66 1.14 9.61
N ASN A 30 -9.64 2.15 8.75
CA ASN A 30 -8.80 2.16 7.56
C ASN A 30 -7.31 2.10 7.92
N ALA A 31 -6.88 2.87 8.92
CA ALA A 31 -5.49 2.83 9.41
C ALA A 31 -5.14 1.46 10.01
N ALA A 32 -6.02 0.88 10.83
CA ALA A 32 -5.83 -0.45 11.42
C ALA A 32 -5.73 -1.55 10.35
N TYR A 33 -6.54 -1.48 9.29
CA TYR A 33 -6.45 -2.39 8.14
C TYR A 33 -5.07 -2.35 7.49
N TRP A 34 -4.59 -1.15 7.14
CA TRP A 34 -3.31 -1.01 6.47
C TRP A 34 -2.13 -1.38 7.38
N ALA A 35 -2.20 -1.07 8.68
CA ALA A 35 -1.19 -1.50 9.65
C ALA A 35 -1.09 -3.04 9.75
N ARG A 36 -2.23 -3.74 9.66
CA ARG A 36 -2.25 -5.20 9.58
C ARG A 36 -1.60 -5.71 8.29
N ILE A 37 -1.89 -5.09 7.15
CA ILE A 37 -1.28 -5.47 5.86
C ILE A 37 0.23 -5.30 5.92
N ASP A 38 0.73 -4.18 6.44
CA ASP A 38 2.17 -3.94 6.56
C ASP A 38 2.84 -5.01 7.42
N ARG A 39 2.26 -5.35 8.58
CA ARG A 39 2.78 -6.43 9.44
C ARG A 39 2.86 -7.78 8.72
N ILE A 40 1.86 -8.12 7.92
CA ILE A 40 1.84 -9.39 7.17
C ILE A 40 2.93 -9.39 6.10
N VAL A 41 3.08 -8.27 5.38
CA VAL A 41 4.10 -8.13 4.32
C VAL A 41 5.50 -8.18 4.89
N ASP A 42 5.74 -7.53 6.03
CA ASP A 42 7.05 -7.51 6.70
C ASP A 42 7.47 -8.90 7.21
N GLN A 43 6.52 -9.78 7.51
CA GLN A 43 6.77 -11.16 7.93
C GLN A 43 6.92 -12.14 6.77
N ALA A 44 6.62 -11.75 5.55
CA ALA A 44 6.67 -12.65 4.40
C ALA A 44 8.14 -12.92 3.98
N PRO A 45 8.48 -14.17 3.61
CA PRO A 45 9.79 -14.45 3.04
C PRO A 45 9.96 -13.69 1.70
N PRO A 46 11.18 -13.27 1.34
CA PRO A 46 11.42 -12.60 0.07
C PRO A 46 11.11 -13.54 -1.10
N LEU A 47 10.50 -12.99 -2.15
CA LEU A 47 10.22 -13.75 -3.37
C LEU A 47 11.51 -14.11 -4.12
N THR A 48 11.58 -15.35 -4.58
CA THR A 48 12.65 -15.78 -5.51
C THR A 48 12.49 -15.07 -6.86
N ASP A 49 13.56 -15.01 -7.64
CA ASP A 49 13.52 -14.36 -8.96
C ASP A 49 12.52 -15.03 -9.90
N THR A 50 12.39 -16.36 -9.83
CA THR A 50 11.38 -17.12 -10.58
C THR A 50 9.97 -16.73 -10.16
N GLN A 51 9.67 -16.66 -8.86
CA GLN A 51 8.35 -16.24 -8.38
C GLN A 51 8.03 -14.81 -8.81
N ARG A 52 9.03 -13.92 -8.73
CA ARG A 52 8.90 -12.54 -9.18
C ARG A 52 8.64 -12.46 -10.68
N ALA A 53 9.31 -13.28 -11.50
CA ALA A 53 9.09 -13.36 -12.94
C ALA A 53 7.68 -13.87 -13.27
N ILE A 54 7.20 -14.91 -12.56
CA ILE A 54 5.83 -15.43 -12.72
C ILE A 54 4.80 -14.36 -12.39
N ILE A 55 4.94 -13.67 -11.24
CA ILE A 55 4.02 -12.59 -10.84
C ILE A 55 4.05 -11.47 -11.87
N ARG A 56 5.25 -11.04 -12.31
CA ARG A 56 5.35 -10.02 -13.37
C ARG A 56 4.62 -10.49 -14.61
N ALA A 57 4.87 -11.69 -15.12
CA ALA A 57 4.21 -12.20 -16.32
C ALA A 57 2.68 -12.27 -16.18
N ALA A 58 2.17 -12.72 -15.02
CA ALA A 58 0.74 -12.84 -14.77
C ALA A 58 0.00 -11.49 -14.74
N PHE A 59 0.65 -10.43 -14.23
CA PHE A 59 0.07 -9.09 -14.13
C PHE A 59 0.63 -8.11 -15.17
N HIS A 60 1.50 -8.57 -16.07
CA HIS A 60 2.01 -7.79 -17.19
C HIS A 60 0.89 -7.69 -18.22
N GLN A 61 0.13 -6.62 -18.11
CA GLN A 61 -0.88 -6.24 -19.08
C GLN A 61 -0.24 -5.32 -20.12
N PRO A 62 0.12 -5.82 -21.33
CA PRO A 62 0.70 -4.96 -22.34
C PRO A 62 -0.31 -3.92 -22.88
N GLU A 63 -1.63 -4.11 -22.77
CA GLU A 63 -2.60 -3.28 -23.52
C GLU A 63 -3.98 -3.06 -22.83
N THR A 64 -4.14 -3.15 -21.50
CA THR A 64 -5.44 -2.82 -20.85
C THR A 64 -5.81 -1.32 -20.93
N ARG A 65 -5.11 -0.54 -21.77
CA ARG A 65 -5.31 0.90 -21.98
C ARG A 65 -5.75 1.28 -23.41
N ARG A 66 -6.19 0.34 -24.26
CA ARG A 66 -6.70 0.67 -25.62
C ARG A 66 -8.22 0.58 -25.80
N ALA A 67 -8.96 0.00 -24.84
CA ALA A 67 -10.41 -0.18 -24.94
C ALA A 67 -11.22 0.64 -23.90
N ALA A 68 -10.59 1.59 -23.22
CA ALA A 68 -11.26 2.57 -22.36
C ALA A 68 -11.17 4.00 -22.95
N ALA A 69 -11.03 4.11 -24.28
CA ALA A 69 -11.06 5.33 -25.07
C ALA A 69 -12.13 5.21 -26.16
#